data_AF-A0A954ZET4-F1
#
_entry.id   AF-A0A954ZET4-F1
#
_cell.length_a   1.000
_cell.length_b   1.000
_cell.length_c   1.000
_cell.angle_alpha   90.00
_cell.angle_beta   90.00
_cell.angle_gamma   90.00
#
_symmetry.space_group_name_H-M   'P 1'
#
loop_
_entity.id
_entity.type
_entity.pdbx_description
1 polymer ?
#
loop_
_entity_poly.entity_id
_entity_poly.type
_entity_poly.pdbx_seq_one_letter_code
_entity_poly.pdbx_strand_id
1 'polypeptide(L)' 'EDFRLKPGLVLAIEPMVAMGEPEVRILTDNWTAVTRDGGRAAHFEHTVALTSDGAAILTAPETCAREA' A
#
# COMPACT_ATOMS: atom_id res chain seq x y z
N GLU A 1 20.53 -7.50 -2.60
CA GLU A 1 19.52 -8.51 -2.97
C GLU A 1 18.29 -8.26 -2.12
N ASP A 2 17.12 -8.33 -2.73
CA ASP A 2 15.86 -8.20 -1.99
C ASP A 2 15.56 -9.46 -1.17
N PHE A 3 14.55 -9.41 -0.31
CA PHE A 3 14.13 -10.56 0.48
C PHE A 3 13.15 -11.46 -0.29
N ARG A 4 13.21 -12.77 -0.02
CA ARG A 4 12.21 -13.72 -0.55
C ARG A 4 10.92 -13.64 0.25
N LEU A 5 9.79 -13.58 -0.44
CA LEU A 5 8.47 -13.77 0.15
C LEU A 5 8.33 -15.21 0.64
N LYS A 6 8.04 -15.38 1.94
CA LYS A 6 7.90 -16.69 2.58
C LYS A 6 6.87 -16.63 3.72
N PRO A 7 6.29 -17.77 4.11
CA PRO A 7 5.37 -17.83 5.24
C PRO A 7 5.97 -17.23 6.53
N GLY A 8 5.13 -16.53 7.29
CA GLY A 8 5.49 -15.83 8.53
C GLY A 8 5.87 -14.35 8.34
N LEU A 9 5.91 -13.87 7.09
CA LEU A 9 6.10 -12.45 6.80
C LEU A 9 4.76 -11.70 6.77
N VAL A 10 4.73 -10.48 7.32
CA VAL A 10 3.58 -9.57 7.28
C VAL A 10 4.03 -8.26 6.66
N LEU A 11 3.33 -7.80 5.62
CA LEU A 11 3.67 -6.62 4.83
C LEU A 11 2.49 -5.66 4.72
N ALA A 12 2.77 -4.37 4.66
CA ALA A 12 1.83 -3.38 4.13
C ALA A 12 1.95 -3.37 2.61
N ILE A 13 0.80 -3.48 1.93
CA ILE A 13 0.68 -3.23 0.50
C ILE A 13 -0.14 -1.94 0.37
N GLU A 14 0.55 -0.84 0.08
CA GLU A 14 0.05 0.53 0.25
C GLU A 14 0.25 1.42 -1.00
N PRO A 15 -0.33 1.05 -2.16
CA PRO A 15 -0.14 1.82 -3.39
C PRO A 15 -0.75 3.22 -3.30
N MET A 16 0.08 4.22 -3.56
CA MET A 16 -0.32 5.59 -3.85
C MET A 16 -0.31 5.80 -5.37
N VAL A 17 -1.44 6.23 -5.94
CA VAL A 17 -1.60 6.45 -7.39
C VAL A 17 -1.86 7.94 -7.64
N ALA A 18 -1.05 8.54 -8.51
CA ALA A 18 -1.23 9.90 -8.99
C ALA A 18 -1.99 9.91 -10.33
N MET A 19 -2.86 10.91 -10.52
CA MET A 19 -3.57 11.12 -11.80
C MET A 19 -2.65 11.66 -12.90
N GLY A 20 -1.60 12.40 -12.51
CA GLY A 20 -0.59 12.94 -13.40
C GLY A 20 0.76 12.25 -13.19
N GLU A 21 1.79 13.04 -12.93
CA GLU A 21 3.16 12.54 -12.80
C GLU A 21 3.43 11.91 -11.42
N PRO A 22 4.31 10.89 -11.32
CA PRO A 22 4.56 10.16 -10.07
C PRO A 22 5.44 10.93 -9.07
N GLU A 23 6.12 12.01 -9.47
CA GLU A 23 7.03 12.69 -8.55
C GLU A 23 6.30 13.49 -7.49
N VAL A 24 6.92 13.52 -6.30
CA VAL A 24 6.40 14.21 -5.12
C VAL A 24 7.39 15.25 -4.61
N ARG A 25 6.90 16.17 -3.79
CA ARG A 25 7.72 17.04 -2.93
C ARG A 25 7.21 16.98 -1.50
N ILE A 26 8.12 17.07 -0.54
CA ILE A 26 7.79 17.18 0.88
C ILE A 26 7.61 18.65 1.24
N LEU A 27 6.54 18.98 1.95
CA LEU A 27 6.27 20.36 2.39
C LEU A 27 7.18 20.77 3.56
N THR A 28 7.08 22.04 3.96
CA THR A 28 7.92 22.63 5.02
C THR A 28 7.69 22.02 6.40
N ASP A 29 6.61 21.26 6.58
CA ASP A 29 6.36 20.47 7.80
C ASP A 29 7.23 19.21 7.89
N ASN A 30 7.95 18.84 6.82
CA ASN A 30 8.77 17.63 6.69
C ASN A 30 7.99 16.30 6.72
N TRP A 31 6.67 16.34 6.52
CA TRP A 31 5.81 15.15 6.54
C TRP A 31 4.90 15.06 5.33
N THR A 32 4.23 16.15 4.98
CA THR A 32 3.20 16.12 3.94
C THR A 32 3.87 15.95 2.57
N ALA A 33 3.65 14.81 1.94
CA ALA A 33 4.02 14.56 0.55
C ALA A 33 2.89 15.00 -0.37
N VAL A 34 3.20 15.85 -1.35
CA VAL A 34 2.25 16.27 -2.40
C VAL A 34 2.84 15.95 -3.77
N THR A 35 1.98 15.65 -4.74
CA THR A 35 2.38 15.52 -6.15
C THR A 35 3.06 16.81 -6.63
N ARG A 36 4.12 16.67 -7.41
CA ARG A 36 4.91 17.81 -7.88
C ARG A 36 4.12 18.68 -8.86
N ASP A 37 3.21 18.08 -9.62
CA ASP A 37 2.32 18.74 -10.58
C ASP A 37 1.04 19.31 -9.93
N GLY A 38 0.78 19.06 -8.65
CA GLY A 38 -0.42 19.48 -7.94
C GLY A 38 -1.69 18.70 -8.30
N GLY A 39 -1.56 17.62 -9.07
CA GLY A 39 -2.66 16.73 -9.46
C GLY A 39 -3.19 15.91 -8.29
N ARG A 40 -4.38 15.31 -8.46
CA ARG A 40 -4.98 14.45 -7.44
C ARG A 40 -4.21 13.13 -7.31
N ALA A 41 -4.14 12.63 -6.09
CA ALA A 41 -3.65 11.30 -5.78
C ALA A 41 -4.65 10.55 -4.89
N ALA A 42 -4.59 9.22 -4.93
CA ALA A 42 -5.36 8.34 -4.06
C ALA A 42 -4.44 7.30 -3.43
N HIS A 43 -4.80 6.84 -2.24
CA HIS A 43 -4.06 5.85 -1.48
C HIS A 43 -5.02 4.79 -0.93
N PHE A 44 -4.62 3.52 -1.00
CA PHE A 44 -5.26 2.42 -0.32
C PHE A 44 -4.19 1.52 0.29
N GLU A 45 -4.51 0.89 1.41
CA GLU A 45 -3.58 0.04 2.14
C GLU A 45 -4.26 -1.21 2.69
N HIS A 46 -3.54 -2.33 2.63
CA HIS A 46 -3.85 -3.51 3.41
C HIS A 46 -2.61 -4.13 4.05
N THR A 47 -2.81 -4.67 5.26
CA THR A 47 -1.85 -5.54 5.92
C THR A 47 -2.06 -6.97 5.44
N VAL A 48 -1.03 -7.58 4.86
CA VAL A 48 -1.07 -8.91 4.25
C VAL A 48 -0.09 -9.84 4.95
N ALA A 49 -0.59 -10.96 5.45
CA ALA A 49 0.23 -12.04 6.00
C ALA A 49 0.47 -13.12 4.94
N LEU A 50 1.73 -13.51 4.75
CA LEU A 50 2.09 -14.70 3.98
C LEU A 50 1.98 -15.93 4.88
N THR A 51 1.09 -16.85 4.52
CA THR A 51 0.87 -18.14 5.19
C THR A 51 1.39 -19.28 4.32
N SER A 52 1.34 -20.52 4.81
CA SER A 52 1.60 -21.71 3.99
C SER A 52 0.62 -21.87 2.84
N ASP A 53 -0.59 -21.30 2.98
CA ASP A 53 -1.72 -21.53 2.08
C ASP A 53 -1.91 -20.37 1.08
N GLY A 54 -1.17 -19.27 1.24
CA GLY A 54 -1.22 -18.11 0.36
C GLY A 54 -1.07 -16.79 1.09
N ALA A 55 -1.60 -15.73 0.51
CA ALA A 55 -1.65 -14.39 1.12
C ALA A 55 -3.00 -14.18 1.81
N ALA A 56 -2.99 -13.85 3.10
CA ALA A 56 -4.17 -13.51 3.88
C ALA A 56 -4.25 -11.98 4.07
N ILE A 57 -5.36 -11.36 3.68
CA ILE A 57 -5.60 -9.92 3.85
C ILE A 57 -6.20 -9.70 5.24
N LEU A 58 -5.41 -9.16 6.17
CA LEU A 58 -5.81 -9.04 7.58
C LEU A 58 -6.76 -7.87 7.86
N THR A 59 -6.78 -6.89 6.97
CA THR A 59 -7.53 -5.63 7.11
C THR A 59 -8.62 -5.48 6.08
N ALA A 60 -9.00 -6.57 5.39
CA ALA A 60 -10.12 -6.54 4.45
C ALA A 60 -11.42 -6.21 5.21
N PRO A 61 -12.30 -5.36 4.66
CA PRO A 61 -13.63 -5.17 5.22
C PRO A 61 -14.43 -6.48 5.14
N GLU A 62 -15.38 -6.67 6.06
CA GLU A 62 -16.19 -7.91 6.14
C GLU A 62 -16.90 -8.25 4.82
N THR A 63 -17.23 -7.22 4.04
CA THR A 63 -17.86 -7.34 2.72
C THR A 63 -16.94 -7.97 1.67
N CYS A 64 -15.62 -7.85 1.82
CA CYS A 64 -14.62 -8.43 0.92
C CYS A 64 -14.08 -9.76 1.42
N ALA A 65 -14.21 -10.06 2.72
CA ALA A 65 -13.72 -11.30 3.34
C ALA A 65 -14.48 -12.57 2.89
N ARG A 66 -15.60 -12.43 2.16
CA ARG A 66 -16.43 -13.55 1.72
C ARG A 66 -16.12 -14.09 0.32
N GLU A 67 -15.20 -13.45 -0.42
CA GLU A 67 -14.86 -13.84 -1.80
C GLU A 67 -13.40 -14.34 -1.96
N ALA A 68 -12.64 -14.44 -0.85
CA ALA A 68 -11.25 -14.90 -0.84
C ALA A 68 -11.13 -16.39 -0.48
#